data_AF-A0A6N2L843-F1
#
_entry.id   AF-A0A6N2L843-F1
#
_cell.length_a   1.000
_cell.length_b   1.000
_cell.length_c   1.000
_cell.angle_alpha   90.00
_cell.angle_beta   90.00
_cell.angle_gamma   90.00
#
_symmetry.space_group_name_H-M   'P 1'
#
loop_
_entity.id
_entity.type
_entity.pdbx_description
1 polymer ?
#
loop_
_entity_poly.entity_id
_entity_poly.type
_entity_poly.pdbx_seq_one_letter_code
_entity_poly.pdbx_strand_id
1 'polypeptide(L)'
;MGKASLSEWYKFRSLSRVPNGWCARAGQGVNPYLATGDPCGSSSGSAISVAANMVAVSLGSETHSSIICPSDHNSVVGLKPTVGLTSRAGVIPVAPSLDTIGPVARTVSDAVRVLNVIVGFDPRDYEATQRAAKFIPAGGYKQFLKPNGLKGKRLGIEKTEEYGQDTFIAAEKTNGIGEKETKAIELMEKLSQNGFEKLMKENNLDAMVTPGSGATSVLAIGGYPGITVPAGYDINGMPFGICFGGLKYTEPKLIEIAYDFEQATMMRKPPPLESFQMTPEFLFESF
;
A
#
# COMPACT_ATOMS: atom_id res chain seq x y z
N MET A 1 -19.10 5.79 11.87
CA MET A 1 -17.66 5.59 11.59
C MET A 1 -17.04 6.94 11.24
N GLY A 2 -15.75 7.16 11.56
CA GLY A 2 -15.07 8.47 11.49
C GLY A 2 -13.81 8.47 10.62
N LYS A 3 -12.85 9.37 10.91
CA LYS A 3 -11.55 9.45 10.22
C LYS A 3 -10.47 8.75 11.04
N ALA A 4 -9.63 7.95 10.39
CA ALA A 4 -8.43 7.36 11.00
C ALA A 4 -7.32 8.40 11.20
N SER A 5 -6.40 8.15 12.14
CA SER A 5 -5.13 8.88 12.25
C SER A 5 -4.16 8.49 11.13
N LEU A 6 -3.11 9.28 10.95
CA LEU A 6 -2.06 9.07 9.94
C LEU A 6 -0.73 9.61 10.44
N SER A 7 0.39 9.18 9.85
CA SER A 7 1.65 9.93 9.96
C SER A 7 1.44 11.34 9.43
N GLU A 8 1.78 12.35 10.24
CA GLU A 8 1.49 13.75 9.90
C GLU A 8 2.05 14.15 8.53
N TRP A 9 1.20 14.79 7.72
CA TRP A 9 1.50 15.16 6.33
C TRP A 9 2.12 14.01 5.53
N TYR A 10 1.54 12.80 5.62
CA TYR A 10 1.99 11.62 4.88
C TYR A 10 3.43 11.20 5.17
N LYS A 11 3.95 11.51 6.38
CA LYS A 11 5.36 11.39 6.78
C LYS A 11 6.28 12.46 6.17
N PHE A 12 5.82 13.25 5.20
CA PHE A 12 6.62 14.30 4.54
C PHE A 12 6.89 15.54 5.41
N ARG A 13 6.30 15.66 6.60
CA ARG A 13 6.74 16.71 7.55
C ARG A 13 8.19 16.49 8.01
N SER A 14 8.59 15.24 8.21
CA SER A 14 9.96 14.86 8.52
C SER A 14 10.14 13.37 8.33
N LEU A 15 10.99 12.97 7.38
CA LEU A 15 11.22 11.55 7.12
C LEU A 15 11.98 10.84 8.25
N SER A 16 12.80 11.56 9.02
CA SER A 16 13.69 10.96 10.03
C SER A 16 13.32 11.25 11.48
N ARG A 17 12.65 12.37 11.79
CA ARG A 17 12.47 12.83 13.19
C ARG A 17 11.10 12.51 13.77
N VAL A 18 10.10 12.27 12.92
CA VAL A 18 8.73 12.02 13.35
C VAL A 18 8.46 10.52 13.19
N PRO A 19 8.06 9.80 14.25
CA PRO A 19 7.74 8.39 14.13
C PRO A 19 6.54 8.16 13.21
N ASN A 20 6.50 6.99 12.59
CA ASN A 20 5.35 6.57 11.79
C ASN A 20 4.10 6.44 12.68
N GLY A 21 2.93 6.81 12.17
CA GLY A 21 1.67 6.78 12.91
C GLY A 21 1.44 7.94 13.87
N TRP A 22 2.38 8.88 14.01
CA TRP A 22 2.22 10.06 14.84
C TRP A 22 1.63 11.25 14.08
N CYS A 23 0.68 11.96 14.70
CA CYS A 23 0.35 13.33 14.35
C CYS A 23 -0.02 14.17 15.58
N ALA A 24 0.15 15.49 15.51
CA ALA A 24 -0.10 16.37 16.65
C ALA A 24 -1.56 16.29 17.14
N ARG A 25 -2.50 16.00 16.23
CA ARG A 25 -3.93 15.94 16.53
C ARG A 25 -4.37 14.67 17.25
N ALA A 26 -3.77 13.53 16.96
CA ALA A 26 -4.23 12.22 17.43
C ALA A 26 -3.21 11.47 18.30
N GLY A 27 -2.00 12.01 18.45
CA GLY A 27 -0.90 11.35 19.14
C GLY A 27 -0.31 10.21 18.31
N GLN A 28 0.32 9.26 19.00
CA GLN A 28 1.00 8.10 18.41
C GLN A 28 0.02 6.95 18.17
N GLY A 29 -0.12 6.51 16.92
CA GLY A 29 -0.73 5.22 16.61
C GLY A 29 0.15 4.06 17.08
N VAL A 30 -0.45 3.03 17.67
CA VAL A 30 0.26 1.87 18.20
C VAL A 30 -0.09 0.64 17.38
N ASN A 31 0.89 -0.20 17.07
CA ASN A 31 0.66 -1.47 16.38
C ASN A 31 -0.10 -2.43 17.32
N PRO A 32 -1.24 -3.00 16.91
CA PRO A 32 -2.08 -3.81 17.79
C PRO A 32 -1.51 -5.21 18.08
N TYR A 33 -0.47 -5.66 17.37
CA TYR A 33 0.18 -6.95 17.62
C TYR A 33 1.37 -6.83 18.58
N LEU A 34 2.10 -5.72 18.50
CA LEU A 34 3.27 -5.45 19.32
C LEU A 34 3.35 -3.95 19.62
N ALA A 35 3.09 -3.55 20.86
CA ALA A 35 2.98 -2.12 21.21
C ALA A 35 4.27 -1.32 20.96
N THR A 36 5.43 -1.97 21.03
CA THR A 36 6.75 -1.39 20.71
C THR A 36 7.09 -1.44 19.23
N GLY A 37 6.28 -2.12 18.41
CA GLY A 37 6.48 -2.28 16.98
C GLY A 37 6.03 -1.06 16.19
N ASP A 38 6.72 -0.79 15.08
CA ASP A 38 6.35 0.28 14.16
C ASP A 38 5.05 -0.09 13.41
N PRO A 39 3.95 0.69 13.51
CA PRO A 39 2.75 0.45 12.70
C PRO A 39 2.93 0.78 11.21
N CYS A 40 4.11 1.27 10.82
CA CYS A 40 4.42 1.92 9.55
C CYS A 40 3.43 3.05 9.23
N GLY A 41 3.42 3.54 8.00
CA GLY A 41 2.59 4.66 7.60
C GLY A 41 2.77 5.02 6.12
N SER A 42 2.08 6.06 5.65
CA SER A 42 1.32 7.02 6.44
C SER A 42 -0.11 6.63 6.80
N SER A 43 -0.73 5.65 6.13
CA SER A 43 -2.10 5.19 6.45
C SER A 43 -2.16 4.29 7.70
N SER A 44 -1.41 4.62 8.74
CA SER A 44 -1.23 3.83 9.96
C SER A 44 -2.56 3.57 10.66
N GLY A 45 -3.36 4.62 10.91
CA GLY A 45 -4.64 4.47 11.60
C GLY A 45 -5.66 3.65 10.80
N SER A 46 -5.61 3.72 9.46
CA SER A 46 -6.47 2.90 8.59
C SER A 46 -6.15 1.41 8.79
N ALA A 47 -4.88 1.03 8.75
CA ALA A 47 -4.46 -0.34 8.98
C ALA A 47 -4.72 -0.82 10.42
N ILE A 48 -4.36 -0.01 11.43
CA ILE A 48 -4.62 -0.31 12.85
C ILE A 48 -6.12 -0.54 13.09
N SER A 49 -6.99 0.35 12.61
CA SER A 49 -8.43 0.27 12.84
C SER A 49 -9.06 -0.99 12.25
N VAL A 50 -8.58 -1.44 11.09
CA VAL A 50 -9.03 -2.67 10.43
C VAL A 50 -8.50 -3.89 11.19
N ALA A 51 -7.22 -3.85 11.58
CA ALA A 51 -6.55 -4.95 12.29
C ALA A 51 -7.20 -5.23 13.65
N ALA A 52 -7.48 -4.17 14.41
CA ALA A 52 -8.11 -4.18 15.73
C ALA A 52 -9.66 -4.32 15.69
N ASN A 53 -10.24 -4.61 14.53
CA ASN A 53 -11.69 -4.78 14.34
C ASN A 53 -12.55 -3.56 14.75
N MET A 54 -11.99 -2.35 14.74
CA MET A 54 -12.77 -1.12 14.96
C MET A 54 -13.68 -0.80 13.78
N VAL A 55 -13.29 -1.23 12.59
CA VAL A 55 -14.00 -1.01 11.32
C VAL A 55 -13.98 -2.28 10.46
N ALA A 56 -14.97 -2.44 9.58
CA ALA A 56 -14.98 -3.56 8.62
C ALA A 56 -13.88 -3.41 7.56
N VAL A 57 -13.78 -2.21 6.99
CA VAL A 57 -12.84 -1.81 5.95
C VAL A 57 -12.46 -0.35 6.16
N SER A 58 -11.35 0.08 5.59
CA SER A 58 -10.94 1.48 5.55
C SER A 58 -10.31 1.84 4.20
N LEU A 59 -10.00 3.12 4.02
CA LEU A 59 -9.26 3.62 2.87
C LEU A 59 -7.92 4.15 3.34
N GLY A 60 -6.89 3.94 2.52
CA GLY A 60 -5.60 4.60 2.65
C GLY A 60 -5.26 5.36 1.38
N SER A 61 -4.21 6.17 1.46
CA SER A 61 -3.62 6.86 0.32
C SER A 61 -2.14 6.50 0.24
N GLU A 62 -1.64 6.27 -0.97
CA GLU A 62 -0.24 5.94 -1.20
C GLU A 62 0.37 6.82 -2.27
N THR A 63 1.43 7.54 -1.87
CA THR A 63 2.43 8.14 -2.76
C THR A 63 3.59 7.16 -2.96
N HIS A 64 4.09 6.62 -1.85
CA HIS A 64 5.11 5.58 -1.77
C HIS A 64 4.89 4.81 -0.47
N SER A 65 4.60 3.50 -0.56
CA SER A 65 4.47 2.56 0.55
C SER A 65 3.32 2.79 1.57
N SER A 66 2.61 3.93 1.50
CA SER A 66 1.69 4.37 2.54
C SER A 66 0.35 3.63 2.66
N ILE A 67 0.07 2.64 1.82
CA ILE A 67 -0.99 1.63 1.97
C ILE A 67 -0.35 0.26 2.24
N ILE A 68 0.64 -0.12 1.43
CA ILE A 68 1.29 -1.43 1.47
C ILE A 68 2.00 -1.66 2.81
N CYS A 69 2.90 -0.77 3.23
CA CYS A 69 3.68 -0.94 4.45
C CYS A 69 2.85 -0.94 5.75
N PRO A 70 1.90 0.00 6.00
CA PRO A 70 1.08 -0.12 7.19
C PRO A 70 0.16 -1.34 7.14
N SER A 71 -0.28 -1.80 5.96
CA SER A 71 -1.07 -3.03 5.89
C SER A 71 -0.25 -4.28 6.23
N ASP A 72 0.97 -4.33 5.72
CA ASP A 72 1.99 -5.34 6.02
C ASP A 72 2.27 -5.44 7.53
N HIS A 73 2.66 -4.32 8.14
CA HIS A 73 3.02 -4.24 9.56
C HIS A 73 1.85 -4.53 10.51
N ASN A 74 0.60 -4.37 10.08
CA ASN A 74 -0.59 -4.58 10.90
C ASN A 74 -1.39 -5.83 10.49
N SER A 75 -0.79 -6.75 9.73
CA SER A 75 -1.41 -8.02 9.32
C SER A 75 -2.79 -7.84 8.66
N VAL A 76 -2.91 -6.88 7.76
CA VAL A 76 -4.13 -6.64 6.97
C VAL A 76 -3.77 -6.60 5.48
N VAL A 77 -4.78 -6.77 4.64
CA VAL A 77 -4.65 -6.62 3.19
C VAL A 77 -4.69 -5.14 2.83
N GLY A 78 -3.68 -4.70 2.08
CA GLY A 78 -3.62 -3.37 1.48
C GLY A 78 -3.52 -3.49 -0.03
N LEU A 79 -4.40 -2.80 -0.76
CA LEU A 79 -4.37 -2.78 -2.23
C LEU A 79 -4.10 -1.36 -2.70
N LYS A 80 -2.94 -1.14 -3.31
CA LYS A 80 -2.58 0.08 -4.01
C LYS A 80 -2.95 -0.07 -5.49
N PRO A 81 -3.98 0.60 -6.02
CA PRO A 81 -4.33 0.44 -7.42
C PRO A 81 -3.36 1.19 -8.35
N THR A 82 -3.46 0.93 -9.65
CA THR A 82 -2.82 1.76 -10.68
C THR A 82 -3.21 3.21 -10.46
N VAL A 83 -2.24 4.12 -10.57
CA VAL A 83 -2.50 5.56 -10.42
C VAL A 83 -3.56 5.98 -11.44
N GLY A 84 -4.61 6.65 -10.95
CA GLY A 84 -5.75 7.10 -11.74
C GLY A 84 -6.92 6.12 -11.79
N LEU A 85 -6.79 4.87 -11.33
CA LEU A 85 -7.93 3.93 -11.31
C LEU A 85 -9.02 4.38 -10.31
N THR A 86 -8.62 5.10 -9.27
CA THR A 86 -9.49 5.71 -8.26
C THR A 86 -9.24 7.22 -8.22
N SER A 87 -10.30 8.02 -8.13
CA SER A 87 -10.19 9.48 -8.00
C SER A 87 -9.50 9.89 -6.70
N ARG A 88 -8.71 10.97 -6.77
CA ARG A 88 -8.03 11.61 -5.63
C ARG A 88 -8.68 12.94 -5.26
N ALA A 89 -9.77 13.31 -5.93
CA ALA A 89 -10.47 14.55 -5.67
C ALA A 89 -10.91 14.64 -4.19
N GLY A 90 -10.52 15.72 -3.52
CA GLY A 90 -10.82 15.94 -2.10
C GLY A 90 -9.84 15.29 -1.11
N VAL A 91 -8.76 14.66 -1.61
CA VAL A 91 -7.64 14.19 -0.79
C VAL A 91 -6.52 15.22 -0.83
N ILE A 92 -5.91 15.50 0.33
CA ILE A 92 -4.76 16.40 0.42
C ILE A 92 -3.59 15.74 -0.35
N PRO A 93 -3.01 16.35 -1.38
CA PRO A 93 -2.01 15.69 -2.21
C PRO A 93 -0.62 15.70 -1.57
N VAL A 94 0.25 14.80 -2.03
CA VAL A 94 1.72 14.88 -1.87
C VAL A 94 2.36 15.05 -3.24
N ALA A 95 2.20 14.04 -4.09
CA ALA A 95 2.73 14.04 -5.45
C ALA A 95 1.66 13.44 -6.37
N PRO A 96 0.83 14.28 -7.03
CA PRO A 96 -0.25 13.81 -7.89
C PRO A 96 0.18 12.92 -9.06
N SER A 97 1.46 12.79 -9.39
CA SER A 97 1.92 11.79 -10.36
C SER A 97 1.98 10.36 -9.79
N LEU A 98 2.04 10.22 -8.46
CA LEU A 98 2.23 8.96 -7.73
C LEU A 98 1.04 8.62 -6.83
N ASP A 99 0.32 9.65 -6.35
CA ASP A 99 -0.76 9.49 -5.39
C ASP A 99 -1.89 8.62 -5.93
N THR A 100 -2.35 7.69 -5.11
CA THR A 100 -3.51 6.84 -5.37
C THR A 100 -4.25 6.48 -4.09
N ILE A 101 -5.54 6.14 -4.18
CA ILE A 101 -6.39 5.81 -3.05
C ILE A 101 -6.75 4.33 -3.13
N GLY A 102 -6.58 3.60 -2.04
CA GLY A 102 -6.74 2.15 -2.05
C GLY A 102 -7.41 1.61 -0.81
N PRO A 103 -8.06 0.45 -0.91
CA PRO A 103 -8.72 -0.17 0.22
C PRO A 103 -7.71 -0.86 1.15
N VAL A 104 -8.04 -0.84 2.44
CA VAL A 104 -7.40 -1.63 3.48
C VAL A 104 -8.48 -2.47 4.17
N ALA A 105 -8.27 -3.78 4.24
CA ALA A 105 -9.25 -4.73 4.76
C ALA A 105 -8.58 -5.94 5.40
N ARG A 106 -9.33 -6.75 6.15
CA ARG A 106 -8.79 -7.99 6.73
C ARG A 106 -8.65 -9.12 5.71
N THR A 107 -9.38 -9.04 4.59
CA THR A 107 -9.39 -10.06 3.55
C THR A 107 -9.23 -9.44 2.16
N VAL A 108 -8.65 -10.19 1.22
CA VAL A 108 -8.57 -9.82 -0.20
C VAL A 108 -9.97 -9.62 -0.76
N SER A 109 -10.90 -10.48 -0.37
CA SER A 109 -12.31 -10.38 -0.76
C SER A 109 -12.93 -9.02 -0.42
N ASP A 110 -12.71 -8.53 0.81
CA ASP A 110 -13.26 -7.25 1.25
C ASP A 110 -12.55 -6.05 0.63
N ALA A 111 -11.22 -6.12 0.48
CA ALA A 111 -10.46 -5.10 -0.23
C ALA A 111 -10.97 -4.94 -1.66
N VAL A 112 -11.22 -6.06 -2.36
CA VAL A 112 -11.74 -6.07 -3.73
C VAL A 112 -13.17 -5.54 -3.80
N ARG A 113 -14.03 -5.84 -2.82
CA ARG A 113 -15.39 -5.26 -2.75
C ARG A 113 -15.35 -3.74 -2.65
N VAL A 114 -14.43 -3.21 -1.84
CA VAL A 114 -14.25 -1.75 -1.72
C VAL A 114 -13.68 -1.17 -3.01
N LEU A 115 -12.64 -1.77 -3.58
CA LEU A 115 -12.08 -1.34 -4.86
C LEU A 115 -13.18 -1.23 -5.92
N ASN A 116 -14.03 -2.25 -6.02
CA ASN A 116 -15.12 -2.31 -6.99
C ASN A 116 -16.13 -1.15 -6.86
N VAL A 117 -16.21 -0.49 -5.71
CA VAL A 117 -17.09 0.66 -5.48
C VAL A 117 -16.39 1.98 -5.80
N ILE A 118 -15.09 2.09 -5.54
CA ILE A 118 -14.36 3.37 -5.61
C ILE A 118 -13.64 3.61 -6.94
N VAL A 119 -13.50 2.59 -7.80
CA VAL A 119 -12.93 2.76 -9.14
C VAL A 119 -13.87 3.51 -10.06
N GLY A 120 -13.33 4.39 -10.90
CA GLY A 120 -14.15 5.09 -11.89
C GLY A 120 -13.54 6.39 -12.40
N PHE A 121 -14.16 6.89 -13.46
CA PHE A 121 -13.92 8.23 -13.98
C PHE A 121 -14.48 9.29 -13.02
N ASP A 122 -13.71 10.34 -12.75
CA ASP A 122 -14.15 11.52 -12.00
C ASP A 122 -13.72 12.80 -12.74
N PRO A 123 -14.65 13.67 -13.14
CA PRO A 123 -14.31 14.92 -13.82
C PRO A 123 -13.47 15.88 -12.96
N ARG A 124 -13.49 15.75 -11.64
CA ARG A 124 -12.64 16.54 -10.72
C ARG A 124 -11.19 16.04 -10.66
N ASP A 125 -10.94 14.85 -11.20
CA ASP A 125 -9.63 14.22 -11.33
C ASP A 125 -9.48 13.65 -12.76
N TYR A 126 -9.84 14.48 -13.74
CA TYR A 126 -10.00 14.09 -15.14
C TYR A 126 -8.71 13.49 -15.71
N GLU A 127 -7.58 14.18 -15.53
CA GLU A 127 -6.28 13.79 -16.09
C GLU A 127 -5.83 12.40 -15.65
N ALA A 128 -6.07 12.04 -14.39
CA ALA A 128 -5.70 10.73 -13.89
C ALA A 128 -6.73 9.65 -14.27
N THR A 129 -8.03 9.96 -14.16
CA THR A 129 -9.07 8.93 -14.23
C THR A 129 -9.57 8.62 -15.63
N GLN A 130 -9.47 9.55 -16.59
CA GLN A 130 -10.02 9.36 -17.95
C GLN A 130 -9.44 8.11 -18.64
N ARG A 131 -8.12 7.93 -18.58
CA ARG A 131 -7.48 6.79 -19.22
C ARG A 131 -7.73 5.51 -18.44
N ALA A 132 -7.56 5.55 -17.13
CA ALA A 132 -7.65 4.36 -16.27
C ALA A 132 -9.06 3.75 -16.25
N ALA A 133 -10.11 4.57 -16.32
CA ALA A 133 -11.50 4.10 -16.36
C ALA A 133 -11.79 3.13 -17.52
N LYS A 134 -11.05 3.23 -18.63
CA LYS A 134 -11.17 2.32 -19.79
C LYS A 134 -10.68 0.90 -19.51
N PHE A 135 -9.89 0.71 -18.46
CA PHE A 135 -9.33 -0.57 -18.07
C PHE A 135 -10.12 -1.25 -16.95
N ILE A 136 -11.19 -0.63 -16.45
CA ILE A 136 -12.08 -1.25 -15.47
C ILE A 136 -12.81 -2.42 -16.16
N PRO A 137 -12.69 -3.66 -15.66
CA PRO A 137 -13.31 -4.81 -16.29
C PRO A 137 -14.83 -4.73 -16.31
N ALA A 138 -15.45 -5.16 -17.40
CA ALA A 138 -16.90 -5.34 -17.45
C ALA A 138 -17.33 -6.34 -16.36
N GLY A 139 -18.28 -5.97 -15.50
CA GLY A 139 -18.68 -6.76 -14.32
C GLY A 139 -17.85 -6.50 -13.05
N GLY A 140 -16.81 -5.66 -13.12
CA GLY A 140 -16.01 -5.21 -11.99
C GLY A 140 -14.97 -6.24 -11.51
N TYR A 141 -14.28 -5.92 -10.42
CA TYR A 141 -13.12 -6.70 -9.93
C TYR A 141 -13.50 -7.95 -9.12
N LYS A 142 -14.73 -8.04 -8.61
CA LYS A 142 -15.18 -9.19 -7.80
C LYS A 142 -15.05 -10.54 -8.53
N GLN A 143 -15.13 -10.54 -9.87
CA GLN A 143 -15.03 -11.74 -10.69
C GLN A 143 -13.64 -12.41 -10.65
N PHE A 144 -12.63 -11.72 -10.13
CA PHE A 144 -11.25 -12.23 -10.05
C PHE A 144 -10.91 -12.87 -8.70
N LEU A 145 -11.87 -12.94 -7.76
CA LEU A 145 -11.77 -13.71 -6.52
C LEU A 145 -11.91 -15.21 -6.82
N LYS A 146 -10.87 -15.82 -7.39
CA LYS A 146 -10.89 -17.21 -7.86
C LYS A 146 -9.99 -18.12 -7.02
N PRO A 147 -10.49 -19.23 -6.47
CA PRO A 147 -9.63 -20.27 -5.93
C PRO A 147 -8.78 -20.88 -7.06
N ASN A 148 -7.53 -21.24 -6.78
CA ASN A 148 -6.51 -21.67 -7.74
C ASN A 148 -6.06 -20.57 -8.72
N GLY A 149 -6.22 -19.29 -8.37
CA GLY A 149 -5.78 -18.15 -9.17
C GLY A 149 -4.28 -18.13 -9.52
N LEU A 150 -3.43 -18.79 -8.73
CA LEU A 150 -2.00 -18.96 -8.97
C LEU A 150 -1.69 -20.04 -10.03
N LYS A 151 -2.63 -20.95 -10.32
CA LYS A 151 -2.37 -22.06 -11.25
C LYS A 151 -1.98 -21.53 -12.64
N GLY A 152 -0.75 -21.86 -13.06
CA GLY A 152 -0.19 -21.45 -14.34
C GLY A 152 0.32 -20.01 -14.40
N LYS A 153 0.30 -19.26 -13.28
CA LYS A 153 0.87 -17.91 -13.21
C LYS A 153 2.39 -17.97 -13.05
N ARG A 154 3.08 -17.00 -13.65
CA ARG A 154 4.55 -16.85 -13.56
C ARG A 154 4.88 -15.71 -12.60
N LEU A 155 5.54 -16.03 -11.47
CA LEU A 155 5.97 -15.06 -10.47
C LEU A 155 7.48 -14.88 -10.52
N GLY A 156 7.96 -13.64 -10.39
CA GLY A 156 9.39 -13.32 -10.24
C GLY A 156 9.69 -12.64 -8.91
N ILE A 157 10.82 -12.97 -8.30
CA ILE A 157 11.30 -12.28 -7.08
C ILE A 157 12.02 -11.00 -7.50
N GLU A 158 11.65 -9.88 -6.87
CA GLU A 158 12.35 -8.60 -7.05
C GLU A 158 13.65 -8.60 -6.24
N LYS A 159 14.72 -8.04 -6.81
CA LYS A 159 16.06 -8.05 -6.20
C LYS A 159 16.41 -6.72 -5.52
N THR A 160 15.58 -6.24 -4.62
CA THR A 160 15.75 -4.94 -3.94
C THR A 160 17.09 -4.83 -3.22
N GLU A 161 17.59 -5.95 -2.69
CA GLU A 161 18.89 -6.00 -2.00
C GLU A 161 20.08 -5.73 -2.93
N GLU A 162 19.91 -5.94 -4.24
CA GLU A 162 20.95 -5.74 -5.26
C GLU A 162 20.97 -4.29 -5.79
N TYR A 163 19.83 -3.55 -5.73
CA TYR A 163 19.65 -2.30 -6.50
C TYR A 163 19.34 -1.02 -5.68
N GLY A 164 19.11 -1.07 -4.36
CA GLY A 164 19.10 0.10 -3.47
C GLY A 164 18.02 1.18 -3.71
N GLN A 165 18.02 2.27 -2.92
CA GLN A 165 17.00 3.36 -2.97
C GLN A 165 17.57 4.80 -2.86
N ASP A 166 18.88 4.98 -3.06
CA ASP A 166 19.60 6.23 -2.78
C ASP A 166 19.08 7.46 -3.55
N THR A 167 18.46 7.23 -4.70
CA THR A 167 17.88 8.29 -5.56
C THR A 167 16.65 8.95 -4.95
N PHE A 168 15.87 8.26 -4.12
CA PHE A 168 14.71 8.85 -3.43
C PHE A 168 15.12 9.79 -2.29
N ILE A 169 16.20 9.45 -1.59
CA ILE A 169 16.81 10.32 -0.57
C ILE A 169 17.36 11.60 -1.21
N ALA A 170 17.83 11.51 -2.46
CA ALA A 170 18.24 12.67 -3.25
C ALA A 170 17.03 13.52 -3.70
N ALA A 171 15.89 12.90 -4.03
CA ALA A 171 14.67 13.59 -4.44
C ALA A 171 14.00 14.40 -3.32
N GLU A 172 14.08 13.95 -2.06
CA GLU A 172 13.63 14.72 -0.88
C GLU A 172 14.37 16.07 -0.73
N LYS A 173 15.56 16.21 -1.34
CA LYS A 173 16.40 17.41 -1.23
C LYS A 173 16.08 18.50 -2.25
N THR A 174 15.04 18.36 -3.08
CA THR A 174 14.66 19.38 -4.07
C THR A 174 13.61 20.35 -3.53
N ASN A 175 13.45 21.51 -4.17
CA ASN A 175 12.69 22.65 -3.63
C ASN A 175 11.67 23.28 -4.61
N GLY A 176 11.19 22.53 -5.60
CA GLY A 176 10.16 22.99 -6.54
C GLY A 176 10.02 22.07 -7.75
N ILE A 177 9.32 22.51 -8.79
CA ILE A 177 9.31 21.85 -10.12
C ILE A 177 9.99 22.80 -11.11
N GLY A 178 11.19 22.46 -11.53
CA GLY A 178 11.98 23.10 -12.57
C GLY A 178 12.66 22.06 -13.44
N GLU A 179 13.73 22.46 -14.13
CA GLU A 179 14.43 21.59 -15.09
C GLU A 179 14.97 20.30 -14.45
N LYS A 180 15.41 20.37 -13.19
CA LYS A 180 15.94 19.22 -12.45
C LYS A 180 14.85 18.20 -12.18
N GLU A 181 13.66 18.65 -11.83
CA GLU A 181 12.52 17.80 -11.51
C GLU A 181 11.91 17.20 -12.77
N THR A 182 11.84 17.95 -13.88
CA THR A 182 11.48 17.38 -15.18
C THR A 182 12.46 16.27 -15.58
N LYS A 183 13.77 16.51 -15.45
CA LYS A 183 14.80 15.48 -15.68
C LYS A 183 14.68 14.28 -14.74
N ALA A 184 14.32 14.52 -13.48
CA ALA A 184 14.09 13.44 -12.52
C ALA A 184 12.84 12.61 -12.90
N ILE A 185 11.76 13.24 -13.36
CA ILE A 185 10.56 12.56 -13.87
C ILE A 185 10.92 11.71 -15.10
N GLU A 186 11.64 12.27 -16.06
CA GLU A 186 12.11 11.55 -17.25
C GLU A 186 13.02 10.37 -16.89
N LEU A 187 13.90 10.56 -15.91
CA LEU A 187 14.78 9.50 -15.41
C LEU A 187 13.97 8.39 -14.73
N MET A 188 13.02 8.75 -13.87
CA MET A 188 12.11 7.80 -13.22
C MET A 188 11.33 6.98 -14.26
N GLU A 189 10.82 7.62 -15.31
CA GLU A 189 10.14 6.94 -16.40
C GLU A 189 11.08 5.95 -17.13
N LYS A 190 12.31 6.37 -17.46
CA LYS A 190 13.33 5.50 -18.07
C LYS A 190 13.71 4.33 -17.18
N LEU A 191 13.87 4.55 -15.87
CA LEU A 191 14.17 3.50 -14.90
C LEU A 191 13.02 2.49 -14.79
N SER A 192 11.77 2.97 -14.85
CA SER A 192 10.59 2.12 -14.87
C SER A 192 10.57 1.23 -16.11
N GLN A 193 10.77 1.82 -17.30
CA GLN A 193 10.76 1.12 -18.59
C GLN A 193 11.90 0.10 -18.70
N ASN A 194 13.12 0.49 -18.32
CA ASN A 194 14.31 -0.36 -18.45
C ASN A 194 14.54 -1.32 -17.28
N GLY A 195 13.86 -1.10 -16.15
CA GLY A 195 13.92 -1.92 -14.96
C GLY A 195 12.71 -2.84 -14.87
N PHE A 196 11.71 -2.43 -14.09
CA PHE A 196 10.57 -3.29 -13.75
C PHE A 196 9.74 -3.72 -14.96
N GLU A 197 9.45 -2.82 -15.92
CA GLU A 197 8.68 -3.24 -17.11
C GLU A 197 9.44 -4.24 -17.96
N LYS A 198 10.75 -4.00 -18.16
CA LYS A 198 11.63 -4.91 -18.89
C LYS A 198 11.68 -6.28 -18.21
N LEU A 199 11.91 -6.31 -16.88
CA LEU A 199 11.91 -7.53 -16.08
C LEU A 199 10.62 -8.33 -16.30
N MET A 200 9.47 -7.68 -16.13
CA MET A 200 8.16 -8.31 -16.27
C MET A 200 7.92 -8.86 -17.69
N LYS A 201 8.25 -8.06 -18.72
CA LYS A 201 8.01 -8.42 -20.13
C LYS A 201 8.97 -9.50 -20.63
N GLU A 202 10.28 -9.34 -20.43
CA GLU A 202 11.29 -10.29 -20.93
C GLU A 202 11.17 -11.67 -20.29
N ASN A 203 10.72 -11.72 -19.03
CA ASN A 203 10.53 -12.98 -18.32
C ASN A 203 9.09 -13.50 -18.38
N ASN A 204 8.20 -12.84 -19.14
CA ASN A 204 6.78 -13.20 -19.25
C ASN A 204 6.13 -13.41 -17.87
N LEU A 205 6.30 -12.47 -16.95
CA LEU A 205 5.79 -12.56 -15.58
C LEU A 205 4.37 -11.99 -15.47
N ASP A 206 3.54 -12.63 -14.66
CA ASP A 206 2.20 -12.15 -14.32
C ASP A 206 2.21 -11.22 -13.11
N ALA A 207 3.10 -11.49 -12.16
CA ALA A 207 3.34 -10.62 -11.02
C ALA A 207 4.78 -10.77 -10.51
N MET A 208 5.22 -9.75 -9.81
CA MET A 208 6.41 -9.75 -9.00
C MET A 208 6.03 -9.98 -7.55
N VAL A 209 6.88 -10.66 -6.78
CA VAL A 209 6.64 -10.98 -5.38
C VAL A 209 7.81 -10.50 -4.51
N THR A 210 7.49 -9.84 -3.39
CA THR A 210 8.49 -9.42 -2.38
C THR A 210 7.98 -9.66 -0.96
N PRO A 211 8.86 -9.98 -0.01
CA PRO A 211 8.54 -9.83 1.40
C PRO A 211 8.21 -8.37 1.73
N GLY A 212 7.19 -8.17 2.56
CA GLY A 212 6.80 -6.85 3.06
C GLY A 212 6.59 -5.80 1.97
N SER A 213 7.07 -4.59 2.23
CA SER A 213 6.97 -3.46 1.31
C SER A 213 8.17 -3.31 0.35
N GLY A 214 8.95 -4.36 0.10
CA GLY A 214 10.17 -4.28 -0.73
C GLY A 214 9.93 -3.66 -2.13
N ALA A 215 8.81 -4.03 -2.77
CA ALA A 215 8.45 -3.55 -4.11
C ALA A 215 7.95 -2.10 -4.19
N THR A 216 7.71 -1.38 -3.09
CA THR A 216 6.89 -0.15 -3.16
C THR A 216 7.52 0.99 -3.95
N SER A 217 8.85 1.04 -4.02
CA SER A 217 9.59 2.04 -4.82
C SER A 217 9.30 1.89 -6.31
N VAL A 218 9.41 0.68 -6.85
CA VAL A 218 9.12 0.42 -8.27
C VAL A 218 7.63 0.57 -8.58
N LEU A 219 6.76 0.18 -7.64
CA LEU A 219 5.31 0.31 -7.80
C LEU A 219 4.81 1.76 -7.74
N ALA A 220 5.47 2.62 -6.96
CA ALA A 220 5.19 4.04 -6.89
C ALA A 220 5.60 4.73 -8.20
N ILE A 221 6.87 4.59 -8.63
CA ILE A 221 7.44 5.29 -9.79
C ILE A 221 6.59 5.08 -11.04
N GLY A 222 6.30 3.83 -11.36
CA GLY A 222 5.53 3.52 -12.55
C GLY A 222 4.03 3.61 -12.34
N GLY A 223 3.55 4.04 -11.17
CA GLY A 223 2.13 4.09 -10.83
C GLY A 223 1.44 2.74 -10.99
N TYR A 224 2.15 1.66 -10.70
CA TYR A 224 1.73 0.26 -10.90
C TYR A 224 0.91 -0.26 -9.73
N PRO A 225 0.02 -1.25 -9.92
CA PRO A 225 -0.74 -1.81 -8.82
C PRO A 225 0.09 -2.76 -7.94
N GLY A 226 -0.24 -2.79 -6.65
CA GLY A 226 0.32 -3.72 -5.68
C GLY A 226 -0.75 -4.18 -4.68
N ILE A 227 -0.63 -5.41 -4.20
CA ILE A 227 -1.46 -5.94 -3.12
C ILE A 227 -0.58 -6.69 -2.12
N THR A 228 -0.63 -6.30 -0.85
CA THR A 228 0.00 -7.05 0.24
C THR A 228 -1.00 -7.93 0.95
N VAL A 229 -0.60 -9.15 1.29
CA VAL A 229 -1.40 -10.14 2.01
C VAL A 229 -0.60 -10.65 3.21
N PRO A 230 -1.21 -10.80 4.40
CA PRO A 230 -0.53 -11.36 5.57
C PRO A 230 0.11 -12.73 5.28
N ALA A 231 1.36 -12.90 5.71
CA ALA A 231 2.15 -14.10 5.42
C ALA A 231 2.72 -14.76 6.70
N GLY A 232 2.85 -14.03 7.80
CA GLY A 232 3.30 -14.58 9.06
C GLY A 232 3.56 -13.54 10.14
N TYR A 233 4.26 -14.00 11.17
CA TYR A 233 4.67 -13.20 12.33
C TYR A 233 6.09 -13.61 12.71
N ASP A 234 6.91 -12.66 13.13
CA ASP A 234 8.25 -12.94 13.64
C ASP A 234 8.21 -13.53 15.07
N ILE A 235 9.39 -13.78 15.63
CA ILE A 235 9.54 -14.35 16.99
C ILE A 235 8.96 -13.45 18.11
N ASN A 236 8.77 -12.16 17.84
CA ASN A 236 8.24 -11.18 18.78
C ASN A 236 6.74 -10.93 18.55
N GLY A 237 6.13 -11.60 17.56
CA GLY A 237 4.73 -11.40 17.18
C GLY A 237 4.51 -10.24 16.21
N MET A 238 5.56 -9.62 15.67
CA MET A 238 5.44 -8.57 14.67
C MET A 238 4.96 -9.18 13.33
N PRO A 239 3.87 -8.69 12.74
CA PRO A 239 3.39 -9.21 11.46
C PRO A 239 4.34 -8.89 10.30
N PHE A 240 4.34 -9.78 9.32
CA PHE A 240 4.84 -9.51 7.98
C PHE A 240 3.95 -10.17 6.92
N GLY A 241 3.98 -9.62 5.73
CA GLY A 241 3.21 -10.01 4.57
C GLY A 241 4.08 -10.27 3.35
N ILE A 242 3.39 -10.64 2.28
CA ILE A 242 3.96 -10.75 0.93
C ILE A 242 3.21 -9.77 0.03
N CYS A 243 3.97 -8.95 -0.68
CA CYS A 243 3.45 -8.01 -1.68
C CYS A 243 3.56 -8.60 -3.07
N PHE A 244 2.45 -8.56 -3.81
CA PHE A 244 2.37 -8.89 -5.23
C PHE A 244 2.22 -7.61 -6.04
N GLY A 245 3.20 -7.33 -6.91
CA GLY A 245 3.24 -6.18 -7.80
C GLY A 245 2.99 -6.58 -9.26
N GLY A 246 2.36 -5.72 -10.05
CA GLY A 246 2.06 -6.00 -11.45
C GLY A 246 2.30 -4.79 -12.35
N LEU A 247 2.09 -4.92 -13.66
CA LEU A 247 2.10 -3.77 -14.57
C LEU A 247 0.79 -2.97 -14.44
N LYS A 248 0.72 -1.77 -15.04
CA LYS A 248 -0.51 -0.97 -15.02
C LYS A 248 -1.69 -1.80 -15.49
N TYR A 249 -2.80 -1.67 -14.78
CA TYR A 249 -4.07 -2.30 -15.09
C TYR A 249 -4.11 -3.84 -14.93
N THR A 250 -3.09 -4.44 -14.30
CA THR A 250 -3.09 -5.88 -14.02
C THR A 250 -3.69 -6.24 -12.66
N GLU A 251 -4.45 -5.33 -12.02
CA GLU A 251 -5.21 -5.63 -10.80
C GLU A 251 -6.01 -6.94 -10.91
N PRO A 252 -6.67 -7.28 -12.04
CA PRO A 252 -7.37 -8.56 -12.17
C PRO A 252 -6.48 -9.77 -11.89
N LYS A 253 -5.25 -9.79 -12.46
CA LYS A 253 -4.29 -10.88 -12.24
C LYS A 253 -3.79 -10.88 -10.80
N LEU A 254 -3.49 -9.71 -10.25
CA LEU A 254 -3.00 -9.58 -8.88
C LEU A 254 -4.06 -10.04 -7.87
N ILE A 255 -5.34 -9.75 -8.12
CA ILE A 255 -6.44 -10.19 -7.27
C ILE A 255 -6.56 -11.72 -7.30
N GLU A 256 -6.46 -12.35 -8.47
CA GLU A 256 -6.46 -13.83 -8.56
C GLU A 256 -5.32 -14.44 -7.75
N ILE A 257 -4.10 -13.92 -7.92
CA ILE A 257 -2.89 -14.40 -7.25
C ILE A 257 -3.01 -14.22 -5.73
N ALA A 258 -3.34 -13.01 -5.28
CA ALA A 258 -3.41 -12.67 -3.87
C ALA A 258 -4.54 -13.39 -3.15
N TYR A 259 -5.70 -13.51 -3.79
CA TYR A 259 -6.83 -14.24 -3.22
C TYR A 259 -6.48 -15.73 -3.06
N ASP A 260 -5.88 -16.34 -4.08
CA ASP A 260 -5.47 -17.74 -3.98
C ASP A 260 -4.41 -17.97 -2.90
N PHE A 261 -3.40 -17.09 -2.82
CA PHE A 261 -2.41 -17.11 -1.74
C PHE A 261 -3.07 -16.98 -0.36
N GLU A 262 -3.99 -16.03 -0.19
CA GLU A 262 -4.74 -15.86 1.06
C GLU A 262 -5.51 -17.13 1.42
N GLN A 263 -6.28 -17.68 0.48
CA GLN A 263 -7.13 -18.85 0.74
C GLN A 263 -6.31 -20.11 1.01
N ALA A 264 -5.14 -20.25 0.40
CA ALA A 264 -4.26 -21.39 0.62
C ALA A 264 -3.53 -21.33 1.97
N THR A 265 -3.27 -20.13 2.50
CA THR A 265 -2.38 -19.96 3.66
C THR A 265 -3.13 -19.55 4.94
N MET A 266 -4.18 -18.75 4.82
CA MET A 266 -5.01 -18.27 5.94
C MET A 266 -4.19 -17.72 7.12
N MET A 267 -3.08 -17.03 6.84
CA MET A 267 -2.07 -16.68 7.85
C MET A 267 -2.51 -15.61 8.84
N ARG A 268 -3.45 -14.75 8.46
CA ARG A 268 -3.91 -13.67 9.34
C ARG A 268 -4.54 -14.23 10.61
N LYS A 269 -4.05 -13.77 11.76
CA LYS A 269 -4.66 -13.93 13.08
C LYS A 269 -5.10 -12.55 13.60
N PRO A 270 -6.19 -12.45 14.40
CA PRO A 270 -6.49 -11.21 15.10
C PRO A 270 -5.38 -10.87 16.11
N PRO A 271 -5.19 -9.58 16.46
CA PRO A 271 -4.24 -9.19 17.49
C PRO A 271 -4.63 -9.80 18.86
N PRO A 272 -3.65 -10.11 19.73
CA PRO A 272 -3.91 -10.74 21.02
C PRO A 272 -4.72 -9.81 21.94
N LEU A 273 -5.63 -10.35 22.75
CA LEU A 273 -6.47 -9.54 23.64
C LEU A 273 -5.68 -8.75 24.70
N GLU A 274 -4.52 -9.27 25.09
CA GLU A 274 -3.60 -8.65 26.06
C GLU A 274 -2.97 -7.37 25.53
N SER A 275 -2.86 -7.18 24.21
CA SER A 275 -2.30 -5.94 23.64
C SER A 275 -3.19 -4.71 23.85
N PHE A 276 -4.44 -4.90 24.30
CA PHE A 276 -5.36 -3.83 24.67
C PHE A 276 -5.37 -3.53 26.17
N GLN A 277 -4.66 -4.32 27.00
CA GLN A 277 -4.48 -4.03 28.42
C GLN A 277 -3.33 -3.02 28.59
N MET A 278 -3.62 -1.74 28.30
CA MET A 278 -2.71 -0.68 28.74
C MET A 278 -2.65 -0.68 30.26
N THR A 279 -1.45 -0.79 30.84
CA THR A 279 -1.29 -0.59 32.28
C THR A 279 -1.65 0.87 32.62
N PRO A 280 -2.20 1.16 33.82
CA PRO A 280 -2.68 2.49 34.18
C PRO A 280 -1.61 3.60 34.19
N GLU A 281 -0.33 3.25 34.08
CA GLU A 281 0.78 4.21 34.23
C GLU A 281 0.88 5.26 33.11
N PHE A 282 0.24 5.06 31.95
CA PHE A 282 0.26 6.04 30.85
C PHE A 282 -0.85 7.09 30.88
N LEU A 283 -1.76 7.04 31.86
CA LEU A 283 -2.92 7.97 31.93
C LEU A 283 -2.71 9.18 32.87
N PHE A 284 -1.62 9.26 33.64
CA PHE A 284 -1.46 10.30 34.68
C PHE A 284 -0.07 10.94 34.82
N GLU A 285 0.74 11.00 33.77
CA GLU A 285 1.92 11.90 33.78
C GLU A 285 1.96 12.80 32.55
N SER A 286 1.21 13.92 32.62
CA SER A 286 1.60 15.23 32.10
C SER A 286 0.44 16.24 32.21
N PHE A 287 0.35 16.89 33.38
CA PHE A 287 -0.10 18.27 33.52
C PHE A 287 1.02 19.07 34.19
#